data_AF-A0A9P1BSK7-F1
#
_entry.id   AF-A0A9P1BSK7-F1
#
_cell.length_a   1.000
_cell.length_b   1.000
_cell.length_c   1.000
_cell.angle_alpha   90.00
_cell.angle_beta   90.00
_cell.angle_gamma   90.00
#
_symmetry.space_group_name_H-M   'P 1'
#
loop_
_entity.id
_entity.type
_entity.pdbx_description
1 polymer ?
#
loop_
_entity_poly.entity_id
_entity_poly.type
_entity_poly.pdbx_seq_one_letter_code
_entity_poly.pdbx_strand_id
1 'polypeptide(L)'
;MAARRTAGRTTRRADDLGYGREDLGEGGSDEAGRYSWTRNGMEILVTAAVGPNTTKKDISASFAMRQVSIAVEGEVLFDGIPGCELDVDECFWEIDEDDDGNKKLVIHLAKRGVTSRWPETLLKN
;
A
#
# COMPACT_ATOMS: atom_id res chain seq x y z
N MET A 1 -47.40 -14.29 -31.33
CA MET A 1 -46.24 -14.86 -30.62
C MET A 1 -45.31 -13.73 -30.23
N ALA A 2 -45.28 -13.35 -28.94
CA ALA A 2 -44.38 -12.32 -28.44
C ALA A 2 -43.19 -13.01 -27.76
N ALA A 3 -42.02 -12.96 -28.38
CA ALA A 3 -40.78 -13.46 -27.79
C ALA A 3 -40.27 -12.44 -26.76
N ARG A 4 -40.33 -12.82 -25.48
CA ARG A 4 -39.75 -12.07 -24.36
C ARG A 4 -38.22 -12.08 -24.51
N ARG A 5 -37.62 -10.90 -24.64
CA ARG A 5 -36.17 -10.71 -24.49
C ARG A 5 -35.83 -10.88 -23.01
N THR A 6 -35.16 -11.97 -22.67
CA THR A 6 -34.50 -12.15 -21.38
C THR A 6 -33.32 -11.20 -21.30
N ALA A 7 -33.45 -10.13 -20.50
CA ALA A 7 -32.35 -9.27 -20.14
C ALA A 7 -31.31 -10.10 -19.37
N GLY A 8 -30.11 -10.24 -19.93
CA GLY A 8 -28.96 -10.76 -19.22
C GLY A 8 -28.70 -9.89 -18.00
N ARG A 9 -28.79 -10.49 -16.81
CA ARG A 9 -28.36 -9.86 -15.56
C ARG A 9 -26.83 -9.81 -15.59
N THR A 10 -26.27 -8.76 -16.19
CA THR A 10 -24.84 -8.47 -16.10
C THR A 10 -24.55 -8.05 -14.66
N THR A 11 -24.18 -9.01 -13.82
CA THR A 11 -23.36 -8.68 -12.65
C THR A 11 -22.06 -8.11 -13.19
N ARG A 12 -21.95 -6.77 -13.22
CA ARG A 12 -20.64 -6.11 -13.37
C ARG A 12 -19.82 -6.60 -12.18
N ARG A 13 -18.98 -7.60 -12.40
CA ARG A 13 -18.09 -8.10 -11.35
C ARG A 13 -17.02 -7.03 -11.10
N ALA A 14 -16.53 -6.97 -9.86
CA ALA A 14 -15.53 -6.01 -9.42
C ALA A 14 -14.23 -6.05 -10.25
N ASP A 15 -14.03 -7.11 -11.05
CA ASP A 15 -12.90 -7.33 -11.95
C ASP A 15 -12.72 -6.21 -13.01
N ASP A 16 -13.77 -5.47 -13.41
CA ASP A 16 -13.63 -4.43 -14.46
C ASP A 16 -13.19 -3.05 -13.93
N LEU A 17 -13.04 -2.89 -12.61
CA LEU A 17 -12.84 -1.56 -11.99
C LEU A 17 -11.44 -1.36 -11.37
N GLY A 18 -10.54 -2.35 -11.48
CA GLY A 18 -9.15 -2.27 -11.01
C GLY A 18 -9.02 -2.25 -9.49
N TYR A 19 -9.80 -3.08 -8.78
CA TYR A 19 -9.75 -3.26 -7.33
C TYR A 19 -8.93 -4.49 -6.94
N GLY A 20 -8.51 -4.57 -5.68
CA GLY A 20 -7.87 -5.76 -5.13
C GLY A 20 -6.65 -6.17 -5.94
N ARG A 21 -6.58 -7.41 -6.41
CA ARG A 21 -5.43 -7.94 -7.17
C ARG A 21 -5.11 -7.17 -8.44
N GLU A 22 -6.07 -6.45 -9.00
CA GLU A 22 -5.92 -5.67 -10.22
C GLU A 22 -5.60 -4.19 -9.94
N ASP A 23 -5.54 -3.79 -8.66
CA ASP A 23 -5.14 -2.45 -8.25
C ASP A 23 -3.61 -2.27 -8.37
N LEU A 24 -3.16 -2.21 -9.62
CA LEU A 24 -1.77 -2.05 -10.00
C LEU A 24 -1.50 -0.62 -10.47
N GLY A 25 -0.23 -0.21 -10.36
CA GLY A 25 0.31 0.96 -11.04
C GLY A 25 0.98 1.94 -10.11
N GLU A 26 1.23 3.13 -10.64
CA GLU A 26 1.90 4.19 -9.90
C GLU A 26 1.06 4.58 -8.67
N GLY A 27 1.78 4.88 -7.59
CA GLY A 27 1.25 5.58 -6.43
C GLY A 27 1.74 7.02 -6.45
N GLY A 28 2.34 7.46 -5.36
CA GLY A 28 2.84 8.83 -5.23
C GLY A 28 4.10 8.89 -4.37
N SER A 29 4.46 10.11 -4.00
CA SER A 29 5.60 10.38 -3.12
C SER A 29 5.22 11.38 -2.05
N ASP A 30 5.93 11.32 -0.93
CA ASP A 30 5.89 12.34 0.10
C ASP A 30 6.27 13.70 -0.49
N GLU A 31 5.70 14.79 0.03
CA GLU A 31 6.00 16.14 -0.44
C GLU A 31 7.48 16.51 -0.25
N ALA A 32 8.11 15.98 0.80
CA ALA A 32 9.54 16.16 1.07
C ALA A 32 10.43 15.11 0.37
N GLY A 33 9.85 14.20 -0.42
CA GLY A 33 10.58 13.17 -1.16
C GLY A 33 11.24 12.10 -0.27
N ARG A 34 10.81 11.96 0.99
CA ARG A 34 11.41 11.02 1.96
C ARG A 34 11.04 9.56 1.68
N TYR A 35 9.88 9.34 1.07
CA TYR A 35 9.42 8.03 0.65
C TYR A 35 8.52 8.15 -0.59
N SER A 36 8.37 7.03 -1.29
CA SER A 36 7.40 6.86 -2.38
C SER A 36 6.61 5.59 -2.17
N TRP A 37 5.46 5.45 -2.84
CA TRP A 37 4.70 4.22 -2.81
C TRP A 37 4.15 3.84 -4.18
N THR A 38 3.93 2.55 -4.37
CA THR A 38 3.34 1.97 -5.59
C THR A 38 2.20 1.03 -5.24
N ARG A 39 1.21 0.95 -6.13
CA ARG A 39 0.07 0.02 -5.97
C ARG A 39 0.45 -1.31 -6.60
N ASN A 40 0.41 -2.38 -5.80
CA ASN A 40 0.80 -3.72 -6.22
C ASN A 40 -0.31 -4.75 -5.93
N GLY A 41 -1.50 -4.52 -6.46
CA GLY A 41 -2.61 -5.44 -6.34
C GLY A 41 -3.16 -5.46 -4.92
N MET A 42 -2.98 -6.56 -4.18
CA MET A 42 -3.52 -6.70 -2.81
C MET A 42 -2.76 -5.88 -1.76
N GLU A 43 -1.68 -5.23 -2.14
CA GLU A 43 -0.88 -4.41 -1.23
C GLU A 43 -0.49 -3.09 -1.90
N ILE A 44 0.10 -2.22 -1.10
CA ILE A 44 0.96 -1.16 -1.60
C ILE A 44 2.36 -1.34 -1.02
N LEU A 45 3.35 -0.96 -1.81
CA LEU A 45 4.75 -0.99 -1.42
C LEU A 45 5.21 0.43 -1.17
N VAL A 46 5.56 0.76 0.08
CA VAL A 46 6.18 2.04 0.42
C VAL A 46 7.68 1.84 0.49
N THR A 47 8.45 2.69 -0.19
CA THR A 47 9.91 2.61 -0.23
C THR A 47 10.52 3.91 0.27
N ALA A 48 11.51 3.82 1.14
CA ALA A 48 12.26 4.97 1.64
C ALA A 48 13.76 4.66 1.65
N ALA A 49 14.58 5.56 1.14
CA ALA A 49 16.04 5.43 1.27
C ALA A 49 16.42 5.53 2.75
N VAL A 50 17.34 4.68 3.21
CA VAL A 50 17.85 4.70 4.59
C VAL A 50 19.37 4.71 4.60
N GLY A 51 19.95 5.07 5.76
CA GLY A 51 21.40 5.13 5.90
C GLY A 51 22.07 3.75 5.72
N PRO A 52 23.33 3.71 5.27
CA PRO A 52 24.06 2.45 5.10
C PRO A 52 24.24 1.68 6.42
N ASN A 53 24.19 2.39 7.56
CA ASN A 53 24.30 1.82 8.90
C ASN A 53 22.96 1.50 9.53
N THR A 54 21.84 1.84 8.89
CA THR A 54 20.50 1.57 9.44
C THR A 54 20.31 0.06 9.59
N THR A 55 19.82 -0.32 10.77
CA THR A 55 19.55 -1.69 11.18
C THR A 55 18.09 -1.85 11.59
N LYS A 56 17.66 -3.09 11.82
CA LYS A 56 16.30 -3.37 12.30
C LYS A 56 15.94 -2.67 13.62
N LYS A 57 16.92 -2.31 14.46
CA LYS A 57 16.67 -1.66 15.75
C LYS A 57 16.28 -0.19 15.60
N ASP A 58 16.63 0.38 14.46
CA ASP A 58 16.38 1.78 14.14
C ASP A 58 15.00 1.97 13.52
N ILE A 59 14.30 0.89 13.18
CA ILE A 59 12.97 0.91 12.58
C ILE A 59 11.93 0.69 13.66
N SER A 60 11.02 1.65 13.81
CA SER A 60 9.81 1.50 14.62
C SER A 60 8.60 1.44 13.70
N ALA A 61 7.92 0.30 13.69
CA ALA A 61 6.73 0.07 12.88
C ALA A 61 5.54 -0.32 13.76
N SER A 62 4.38 0.30 13.51
CA SER A 62 3.12 -0.07 14.12
C SER A 62 2.05 -0.16 13.05
N PHE A 63 1.42 -1.34 12.96
CA PHE A 63 0.32 -1.60 12.05
C PHE A 63 -0.96 -1.88 12.86
N ALA A 64 -2.02 -1.18 12.51
CA ALA A 64 -3.37 -1.46 12.96
C ALA A 64 -4.32 -1.32 11.77
N MET A 65 -5.49 -1.94 11.88
CA MET A 65 -6.48 -1.96 10.79
C MET A 65 -6.79 -0.57 10.20
N ARG A 66 -6.73 0.49 11.01
CA ARG A 66 -7.01 1.89 10.62
C ARG A 66 -5.92 2.88 11.05
N GLN A 67 -4.73 2.39 11.36
CA GLN A 67 -3.61 3.26 11.71
C GLN A 67 -2.30 2.60 11.27
N VAL A 68 -1.40 3.38 10.71
CA VAL A 68 -0.04 2.95 10.41
C VAL A 68 0.93 4.03 10.83
N SER A 69 2.03 3.63 11.46
CA SER A 69 3.12 4.52 11.84
C SER A 69 4.45 3.85 11.53
N ILE A 70 5.32 4.55 10.79
CA ILE A 70 6.69 4.15 10.48
C ILE A 70 7.63 5.29 10.90
N ALA A 71 8.67 4.94 11.66
CA ALA A 71 9.76 5.83 12.01
C ALA A 71 11.11 5.14 11.80
N VAL A 72 12.10 5.94 11.40
CA VAL A 72 13.48 5.51 11.16
C VAL A 72 14.39 6.37 12.03
N GLU A 73 15.23 5.74 12.85
CA GLU A 73 16.15 6.41 13.77
C GLU A 73 15.45 7.42 14.72
N GLY A 74 14.18 7.16 15.04
CA GLY A 74 13.35 8.01 15.88
C GLY A 74 12.62 9.14 15.14
N GLU A 75 12.90 9.36 13.85
CA GLU A 75 12.17 10.32 13.02
C GLU A 75 10.97 9.67 12.33
N VAL A 76 9.79 10.28 12.45
CA VAL A 76 8.56 9.79 11.83
C VAL A 76 8.64 9.98 10.32
N LEU A 77 8.63 8.86 9.59
CA LEU A 77 8.54 8.84 8.14
C LEU A 77 7.10 9.18 7.73
N PHE A 78 6.13 8.45 8.27
CA PHE A 78 4.70 8.75 8.16
C PHE A 78 3.92 8.13 9.33
N ASP A 79 2.83 8.80 9.75
CA ASP A 79 1.89 8.33 10.76
C ASP A 79 0.48 8.83 10.42
N GLY A 80 -0.50 7.92 10.40
CA GLY A 80 -1.89 8.30 10.19
C GLY A 80 -2.81 7.15 9.80
N ILE A 81 -3.97 7.51 9.25
CA ILE A 81 -5.00 6.55 8.82
C ILE A 81 -4.67 6.13 7.38
N PRO A 82 -4.43 4.83 7.10
CA PRO A 82 -4.14 4.36 5.75
C PRO A 82 -5.34 4.55 4.83
N GLY A 83 -5.06 4.69 3.53
CA GLY A 83 -6.09 4.86 2.50
C GLY A 83 -7.12 3.74 2.46
N CYS A 84 -6.73 2.51 2.84
CA CYS A 84 -7.59 1.34 2.99
C CYS A 84 -7.46 0.71 4.39
N GLU A 85 -8.42 -0.13 4.77
CA GLU A 85 -8.25 -0.97 5.96
C GLU A 85 -7.17 -2.01 5.71
N LEU A 86 -6.26 -2.15 6.69
CA LEU A 86 -5.13 -3.06 6.60
C LEU A 86 -5.50 -4.47 7.06
N ASP A 87 -4.94 -5.45 6.36
CA ASP A 87 -4.78 -6.80 6.89
C ASP A 87 -3.49 -6.86 7.70
N VAL A 88 -3.60 -6.68 9.01
CA VAL A 88 -2.43 -6.44 9.89
C VAL A 88 -1.48 -7.64 9.92
N ASP A 89 -2.01 -8.86 9.81
CA ASP A 89 -1.21 -10.09 9.84
C ASP A 89 -0.35 -10.26 8.57
N GLU A 90 -0.74 -9.60 7.48
CA GLU A 90 -0.02 -9.59 6.20
C GLU A 90 0.78 -8.29 5.98
N CYS A 91 0.77 -7.36 6.94
CA CYS A 91 1.61 -6.15 6.89
C CYS A 91 2.98 -6.45 7.50
N PHE A 92 4.04 -6.09 6.78
CA PHE A 92 5.41 -6.25 7.26
C PHE A 92 6.33 -5.20 6.64
N TRP A 93 7.59 -5.21 7.07
CA TRP A 93 8.63 -4.36 6.50
C TRP A 93 9.95 -5.12 6.44
N GLU A 94 10.81 -4.71 5.54
CA GLU A 94 12.16 -5.23 5.39
C GLU A 94 13.14 -4.14 4.97
N ILE A 95 14.43 -4.36 5.25
CA ILE A 95 15.51 -3.55 4.71
C ILE A 95 16.08 -4.34 3.54
N ASP A 96 16.06 -3.73 2.38
CA ASP A 96 16.52 -4.29 1.11
C ASP A 96 17.55 -3.33 0.47
N GLU A 97 18.10 -3.68 -0.68
CA GLU A 97 19.04 -2.86 -1.45
C GLU A 97 18.40 -2.44 -2.79
N ASP A 98 18.70 -1.23 -3.26
CA ASP A 98 18.37 -0.83 -4.63
C ASP A 98 19.38 -1.38 -5.65
N ASP A 99 19.17 -1.09 -6.93
CA ASP A 99 20.06 -1.56 -8.03
C ASP A 99 21.50 -1.03 -7.91
N ASP A 100 21.71 0.06 -7.15
CA ASP A 100 23.00 0.68 -6.89
C ASP A 100 23.65 0.17 -5.58
N GLY A 101 22.98 -0.74 -4.86
CA GLY A 101 23.45 -1.30 -3.58
C GLY A 101 23.22 -0.39 -2.38
N ASN A 102 22.41 0.68 -2.50
CA ASN A 102 22.03 1.50 -1.36
C ASN A 102 20.87 0.85 -0.60
N LYS A 103 20.90 0.95 0.72
CA LYS A 103 19.82 0.44 1.57
C LYS A 103 18.54 1.24 1.40
N LYS A 104 17.43 0.51 1.34
CA LYS A 104 16.07 1.05 1.36
C LYS A 104 15.22 0.29 2.37
N LEU A 105 14.32 0.98 3.04
CA LEU A 105 13.23 0.39 3.81
C LEU A 105 12.05 0.15 2.87
N VAL A 106 11.56 -1.07 2.80
CA VAL A 106 10.36 -1.46 2.07
C VAL A 106 9.27 -1.83 3.07
N ILE A 107 8.11 -1.19 2.97
CA ILE A 107 6.95 -1.43 3.83
C ILE A 107 5.81 -1.97 2.98
N HIS A 108 5.35 -3.17 3.34
CA HIS A 108 4.24 -3.87 2.72
C HIS A 108 2.96 -3.58 3.51
N LEU A 109 2.03 -2.87 2.88
CA LEU A 109 0.73 -2.57 3.48
C LEU A 109 -0.36 -3.36 2.75
N ALA A 110 -0.71 -4.51 3.31
CA ALA A 110 -1.72 -5.41 2.77
C ALA A 110 -3.14 -4.85 2.98
N LYS A 111 -3.96 -4.89 1.92
CA LYS A 111 -5.36 -4.50 1.95
C LYS A 111 -6.20 -5.65 2.51
N ARG A 112 -7.07 -5.34 3.46
CA ARG A 112 -8.00 -6.32 4.02
C ARG A 112 -9.04 -6.85 3.02
N GLY A 113 -9.44 -6.04 2.05
CA GLY A 113 -10.55 -6.34 1.15
C GLY A 113 -10.18 -6.35 -0.32
N VAL A 114 -10.58 -7.42 -1.03
CA VAL A 114 -10.40 -7.55 -2.49
C VAL A 114 -11.20 -6.53 -3.31
N THR A 115 -12.17 -5.86 -2.69
CA THR A 115 -12.97 -4.79 -3.33
C THR A 115 -12.43 -3.39 -2.99
N SER A 116 -11.29 -3.30 -2.31
CA SER A 116 -10.68 -2.01 -1.95
C SER A 116 -9.67 -1.59 -3.02
N ARG A 117 -9.58 -0.29 -3.25
CA ARG A 117 -8.57 0.34 -4.10
C ARG A 117 -7.91 1.45 -3.29
N TRP A 118 -6.59 1.48 -3.32
CA TRP A 118 -5.88 2.52 -2.61
C TRP A 118 -6.17 3.88 -3.26
N PRO A 119 -6.51 4.93 -2.48
CA PRO A 119 -6.70 6.27 -3.02
C PRO A 119 -5.40 6.85 -3.58
N GLU A 120 -5.48 8.05 -4.16
CA GLU A 120 -4.30 8.75 -4.71
C GLU A 120 -3.28 9.12 -3.63
N THR A 121 -3.69 9.21 -2.36
CA THR A 121 -2.81 9.48 -1.22
C THR A 121 -2.51 8.21 -0.42
N LEU A 122 -1.32 8.14 0.19
CA LEU A 122 -0.95 7.05 1.09
C LEU A 122 -1.89 7.02 2.32
N LEU A 123 -2.03 8.17 2.97
CA LEU A 123 -2.83 8.38 4.17
C LEU A 123 -4.07 9.21 3.87
N LYS A 124 -5.10 9.08 4.70
CA LYS A 124 -6.28 9.95 4.69
C LYS A 124 -5.95 11.27 5.37
N ASN A 125 -6.33 12.37 4.73
CA ASN A 125 -6.33 13.72 5.31
C ASN A 125 -7.45 13.90 6.34
#